data_AF-A0A9D5ISM2-F1
#
_entry.id   AF-A0A9D5ISM2-F1
#
_cell.length_a   1.000
_cell.length_b   1.000
_cell.length_c   1.000
_cell.angle_alpha   90.00
_cell.angle_beta   90.00
_cell.angle_gamma   90.00
#
_symmetry.space_group_name_H-M   'P 1'
#
loop_
_entity.id
_entity.type
_entity.pdbx_description
1 polymer ?
#
loop_
_entity_poly.entity_id
_entity_poly.type
_entity_poly.pdbx_seq_one_letter_code
_entity_poly.pdbx_strand_id
1 'polypeptide(L)'
;MNAFEVLRDSLFFFKRHLVSIVQLCLPLVIVEAFLQQVVDRATGPESFAASSIIVGLVIYPLYTAALILFLDARSRGESPRNRDLLAMAATLWPRFALLTALNTLLILLGISLYFLPGLILMVMLAFGEYLLVLRGLNPLHAMKESLRLSRGHFWRILLCILCVMTPLWLLKGASLAVYPEPQNPVIAVLIDSAHSFLQLFTSVVLFRLFMLISELPDKRSGAV
;
A
#
# COMPACT_ATOMS: atom_id res chain seq x y z
N MET A 1 0.48 22.01 7.96
CA MET A 1 1.68 21.17 7.81
C MET A 1 2.00 20.99 6.33
N ASN A 2 3.20 21.35 5.91
CA ASN A 2 3.63 21.17 4.52
C ASN A 2 3.82 19.67 4.22
N ALA A 3 3.60 19.23 2.97
CA ALA A 3 3.79 17.83 2.56
C ALA A 3 5.18 17.29 2.95
N PHE A 4 6.18 18.17 2.91
CA PHE A 4 7.55 17.89 3.32
C PHE A 4 7.68 17.51 4.80
N GLU A 5 6.90 18.09 5.71
CA GLU A 5 6.92 17.73 7.13
C GLU A 5 6.39 16.32 7.36
N VAL A 6 5.32 15.96 6.64
CA VAL A 6 4.75 14.60 6.67
C VAL A 6 5.78 13.59 6.15
N LEU A 7 6.48 13.90 5.06
CA LEU A 7 7.54 13.03 4.55
C LEU A 7 8.70 12.88 5.55
N ARG A 8 9.18 13.99 6.14
CA ARG A 8 10.30 13.96 7.09
C ARG A 8 9.97 13.14 8.33
N ASP A 9 8.78 13.34 8.88
CA ASP A 9 8.33 12.61 10.06
C ASP A 9 8.13 11.13 9.77
N SER A 10 7.55 10.79 8.61
CA SER A 10 7.46 9.42 8.13
C SER A 10 8.83 8.80 7.93
N LEU A 11 9.81 9.54 7.42
CA LEU A 11 11.17 9.05 7.17
C LEU A 11 11.92 8.79 8.48
N PHE A 12 11.75 9.66 9.48
CA PHE A 12 12.30 9.44 10.81
C PHE A 12 11.69 8.21 11.48
N PHE A 13 10.36 8.07 11.40
CA PHE A 13 9.65 6.92 11.94
C PHE A 13 10.04 5.61 11.24
N PHE A 14 10.10 5.62 9.91
CA PHE A 14 10.49 4.47 9.11
C PHE A 14 11.92 4.05 9.44
N LYS A 15 12.88 4.99 9.53
CA LYS A 15 14.26 4.67 9.94
C LYS A 15 14.34 4.09 11.36
N ARG A 16 13.57 4.64 12.30
CA ARG A 16 13.56 4.18 13.70
C ARG A 16 12.94 2.79 13.87
N HIS A 17 11.94 2.45 13.07
CA HIS A 17 11.22 1.18 13.14
C HIS A 17 11.58 0.20 12.01
N LEU A 18 12.63 0.51 11.26
CA LEU A 18 13.03 -0.21 10.05
C LEU A 18 13.22 -1.69 10.30
N VAL A 19 13.95 -2.05 11.36
CA VAL A 19 14.26 -3.44 11.71
C VAL A 19 12.98 -4.25 11.97
N SER A 20 12.02 -3.67 12.69
CA SER A 20 10.75 -4.36 12.99
C SER A 20 9.84 -4.47 11.76
N ILE A 21 9.80 -3.44 10.91
CA ILE A 21 9.08 -3.48 9.63
C ILE A 21 9.69 -4.58 8.77
N VAL A 22 11.02 -4.63 8.63
CA VAL A 22 11.72 -5.69 7.89
C VAL A 22 11.40 -7.05 8.48
N GLN A 23 11.49 -7.25 9.80
CA GLN A 23 11.20 -8.55 10.42
C GLN A 23 9.76 -9.03 10.22
N LEU A 24 8.79 -8.12 10.11
CA LEU A 24 7.39 -8.46 9.84
C LEU A 24 7.12 -8.70 8.36
N CYS A 25 7.63 -7.82 7.50
CA CYS A 25 7.34 -7.77 6.08
C CYS A 25 8.23 -8.69 5.24
N LEU A 26 9.51 -8.81 5.56
CA LEU A 26 10.48 -9.61 4.81
C LEU A 26 10.09 -11.09 4.67
N PRO A 27 9.63 -11.82 5.73
CA PRO A 27 9.17 -13.19 5.53
C PRO A 27 7.93 -13.27 4.63
N LEU A 28 7.01 -12.30 4.71
CA LEU A 28 5.84 -12.24 3.83
C LEU A 28 6.23 -11.96 2.37
N VAL A 29 7.17 -11.03 2.14
CA VAL A 29 7.69 -10.68 0.80
C VAL A 29 8.45 -11.85 0.19
N ILE A 30 9.23 -12.60 0.99
CA ILE A 30 9.91 -13.81 0.51
C ILE A 30 8.88 -14.87 0.10
N VAL A 31 7.82 -15.08 0.89
CA VAL A 31 6.74 -16.00 0.55
C VAL A 31 6.02 -15.55 -0.72
N GLU A 32 5.75 -14.25 -0.87
CA GLU A 32 5.18 -13.66 -2.08
C GLU A 32 6.04 -13.93 -3.32
N ALA A 33 7.33 -13.58 -3.25
CA ALA A 33 8.28 -13.76 -4.35
C ALA A 33 8.46 -15.24 -4.72
N PHE A 34 8.47 -16.13 -3.72
CA PHE A 34 8.52 -17.57 -3.96
C PHE A 34 7.25 -18.08 -4.64
N LEU A 35 6.08 -17.66 -4.18
CA LEU A 35 4.80 -18.02 -4.81
C LEU A 35 4.70 -17.50 -6.24
N GLN A 36 5.11 -16.25 -6.49
CA GLN A 36 5.21 -15.69 -7.83
C GLN A 36 6.12 -16.55 -8.70
N GLN A 37 7.34 -16.87 -8.24
CA GLN A 37 8.26 -17.70 -9.00
C GLN A 37 7.72 -19.11 -9.29
N VAL A 38 6.96 -19.72 -8.37
CA VAL A 38 6.27 -21.00 -8.61
C VAL A 38 5.18 -20.86 -9.66
N VAL A 39 4.40 -19.78 -9.60
CA VAL A 39 3.35 -19.49 -10.58
C VAL A 39 3.94 -19.22 -11.97
N ASP A 40 5.04 -18.46 -12.05
CA ASP A 40 5.75 -18.17 -13.30
C ASP A 40 6.31 -19.43 -13.96
N ARG A 41 6.71 -20.41 -13.15
CA ARG A 41 7.18 -21.73 -13.60
C ARG A 41 6.02 -22.63 -14.04
N ALA A 42 4.84 -22.50 -13.42
CA ALA A 42 3.71 -23.40 -13.62
C ALA A 42 2.73 -22.93 -14.71
N THR A 43 2.58 -21.61 -14.90
CA THR A 43 1.73 -21.02 -15.93
C THR A 43 2.57 -20.47 -17.06
N GLY A 44 2.44 -21.05 -18.27
CA GLY A 44 3.06 -20.49 -19.48
C GLY A 44 2.60 -19.05 -19.78
N PRO A 45 3.25 -18.37 -20.75
CA PRO A 45 3.13 -16.92 -20.99
C PRO A 45 1.69 -16.39 -21.16
N GLU A 46 0.78 -17.23 -21.64
CA GLU A 46 -0.60 -16.91 -21.99
C GLU A 46 -1.55 -16.75 -20.77
N SER A 47 -1.21 -17.30 -19.59
CA SER A 47 -2.06 -17.27 -18.38
C SER A 47 -1.47 -16.45 -17.21
N PHE A 48 -0.25 -15.92 -17.39
CA PHE A 48 0.53 -15.20 -16.40
C PHE A 48 -0.21 -14.02 -15.74
N ALA A 49 -1.04 -13.30 -16.50
CA ALA A 49 -1.70 -12.11 -16.00
C ALA A 49 -2.77 -12.41 -14.93
N ALA A 50 -3.58 -13.47 -15.11
CA ALA A 50 -4.68 -13.78 -14.20
C ALA A 50 -4.17 -14.43 -12.89
N SER A 51 -3.20 -15.35 -13.00
CA SER A 51 -2.61 -16.04 -11.84
C SER A 51 -1.82 -15.07 -10.94
N SER A 52 -1.06 -14.15 -11.53
CA SER A 52 -0.35 -13.10 -10.79
C SER A 52 -1.29 -12.16 -10.03
N ILE A 53 -2.43 -11.79 -10.63
CA ILE A 53 -3.47 -10.98 -9.96
C ILE A 53 -4.05 -11.74 -8.77
N ILE A 54 -4.30 -13.05 -8.89
CA ILE A 54 -4.84 -13.87 -7.80
C ILE A 54 -3.83 -13.96 -6.65
N VAL A 55 -2.55 -14.24 -6.93
CA VAL A 55 -1.49 -14.27 -5.90
C VAL A 55 -1.39 -12.92 -5.20
N GLY A 56 -1.36 -11.82 -5.97
CA GLY A 56 -1.38 -10.47 -5.44
C GLY A 56 -2.59 -10.23 -4.55
N LEU A 57 -3.79 -10.61 -4.99
CA LEU A 57 -5.03 -10.43 -4.23
C LEU A 57 -5.07 -11.27 -2.94
N VAL A 58 -4.35 -12.37 -2.86
CA VAL A 58 -4.26 -13.19 -1.63
C VAL A 58 -3.21 -12.62 -0.68
N ILE A 59 -2.03 -12.28 -1.18
CA ILE A 59 -0.86 -11.93 -0.35
C ILE A 59 -0.86 -10.45 0.02
N TYR A 60 -1.18 -9.55 -0.91
CA TYR A 60 -1.18 -8.10 -0.70
C TYR A 60 -2.10 -7.68 0.47
N PRO A 61 -3.35 -8.16 0.58
CA PRO A 61 -4.20 -7.81 1.71
C PRO A 61 -3.64 -8.21 3.07
N LEU A 62 -3.01 -9.38 3.14
CA LEU A 62 -2.45 -9.89 4.39
C LEU A 62 -1.23 -9.06 4.82
N TYR A 63 -0.34 -8.78 3.87
CA TYR A 63 0.84 -7.96 4.07
C TYR A 63 0.49 -6.52 4.45
N THR A 64 -0.42 -5.89 3.69
CA THR A 64 -0.80 -4.49 3.89
C THR A 64 -1.60 -4.32 5.18
N ALA A 65 -2.52 -5.23 5.49
CA ALA A 65 -3.24 -5.19 6.77
C ALA A 65 -2.30 -5.36 7.97
N ALA A 66 -1.37 -6.32 7.92
CA ALA A 66 -0.38 -6.52 8.97
C ALA A 66 0.52 -5.29 9.16
N LEU A 67 0.93 -4.66 8.05
CA LEU A 67 1.71 -3.43 8.07
C LEU A 67 0.92 -2.28 8.69
N ILE A 68 -0.34 -2.06 8.28
CA ILE A 68 -1.18 -0.99 8.81
C ILE A 68 -1.40 -1.17 10.32
N LEU A 69 -1.71 -2.39 10.78
CA LEU A 69 -1.88 -2.69 12.20
C LEU A 69 -0.58 -2.49 12.98
N PHE A 70 0.57 -2.87 12.39
CA PHE A 70 1.88 -2.62 12.98
C PHE A 70 2.15 -1.11 13.14
N LEU A 71 1.86 -0.32 12.10
CA LEU A 71 2.05 1.13 12.11
C LEU A 71 1.15 1.81 13.15
N ASP A 72 -0.12 1.38 13.29
CA ASP A 72 -1.04 1.88 14.31
C ASP A 72 -0.61 1.51 15.73
N ALA A 73 -0.24 0.25 15.97
CA ALA A 73 0.23 -0.16 17.29
C ALA A 73 1.50 0.61 17.69
N ARG A 74 2.44 0.80 16.75
CA ARG A 74 3.66 1.57 17.01
C ARG A 74 3.41 3.06 17.19
N SER A 75 2.43 3.65 16.48
CA SER A 75 2.05 5.05 16.69
C SER A 75 1.46 5.29 18.08
N ARG A 76 0.78 4.28 18.64
CA ARG A 76 0.28 4.25 20.03
C ARG A 76 1.35 3.93 21.07
N GLY A 77 2.58 3.64 20.66
CA GLY A 77 3.67 3.23 21.55
C GLY A 77 3.64 1.75 21.96
N GLU A 78 2.73 0.96 21.39
CA GLU A 78 2.62 -0.47 21.66
C GLU A 78 3.61 -1.29 20.81
N SER A 79 3.91 -2.50 21.28
CA SER A 79 4.81 -3.44 20.59
C SER A 79 4.20 -4.85 20.53
N PRO A 80 3.06 -5.01 19.83
CA PRO A 80 2.41 -6.32 19.71
C PRO A 80 3.33 -7.31 19.01
N ARG A 81 3.17 -8.60 19.34
CA ARG A 81 3.94 -9.65 18.69
C ARG A 81 3.49 -9.77 17.23
N ASN A 82 4.45 -10.02 16.32
CA ASN A 82 4.18 -10.18 14.88
C ASN A 82 3.09 -11.23 14.59
N ARG A 83 2.99 -12.28 15.42
CA ARG A 83 1.97 -13.33 15.30
C ARG A 83 0.56 -12.80 15.53
N ASP A 84 0.38 -11.90 16.49
CA ASP A 84 -0.94 -11.34 16.83
C ASP A 84 -1.42 -10.40 15.73
N LEU A 85 -0.48 -9.62 15.15
CA LEU A 85 -0.74 -8.77 13.99
C LEU A 85 -1.12 -9.60 12.76
N LEU A 86 -0.43 -10.72 12.50
CA LEU A 86 -0.76 -11.61 11.39
C LEU A 86 -2.09 -12.32 11.60
N ALA A 87 -2.41 -12.74 12.83
CA ALA A 87 -3.70 -13.33 13.15
C ALA A 87 -4.84 -12.33 12.92
N MET A 88 -4.67 -11.08 13.35
CA MET A 88 -5.63 -10.01 13.11
C MET A 88 -5.74 -9.65 11.61
N ALA A 89 -4.63 -9.65 10.88
CA ALA A 89 -4.64 -9.44 9.44
C ALA A 89 -5.39 -10.57 8.72
N ALA A 90 -5.22 -11.82 9.16
CA ALA A 90 -5.91 -12.99 8.60
C ALA A 90 -7.44 -12.95 8.82
N THR A 91 -7.92 -12.40 9.95
CA THR A 91 -9.37 -12.22 10.16
C THR A 91 -9.97 -11.13 9.29
N LEU A 92 -9.19 -10.08 8.99
CA LEU A 92 -9.58 -8.98 8.10
C LEU A 92 -9.41 -9.31 6.61
N TRP A 93 -8.63 -10.34 6.30
CA TRP A 93 -8.26 -10.77 4.95
C TRP A 93 -9.41 -10.82 3.95
N PRO A 94 -10.55 -11.51 4.18
CA PRO A 94 -11.58 -11.65 3.15
C PRO A 94 -12.25 -10.31 2.82
N ARG A 95 -12.40 -9.43 3.82
CA ARG A 95 -12.97 -8.09 3.62
C ARG A 95 -11.97 -7.20 2.88
N PHE A 96 -10.69 -7.28 3.24
CA PHE A 96 -9.65 -6.52 2.58
C PHE A 96 -9.47 -6.96 1.13
N ALA A 97 -9.42 -8.27 0.86
CA ALA A 97 -9.36 -8.81 -0.51
C ALA A 97 -10.54 -8.31 -1.36
N LEU A 98 -11.75 -8.31 -0.81
CA LEU A 98 -12.92 -7.76 -1.50
C LEU A 98 -12.77 -6.25 -1.77
N LEU A 99 -12.27 -5.47 -0.80
CA LEU A 99 -11.99 -4.05 -0.99
C LEU A 99 -10.96 -3.82 -2.10
N THR A 100 -9.83 -4.53 -2.06
CA THR A 100 -8.78 -4.43 -3.07
C THR A 100 -9.30 -4.83 -4.45
N ALA A 101 -10.08 -5.90 -4.56
CA ALA A 101 -10.69 -6.31 -5.82
C ALA A 101 -11.62 -5.23 -6.38
N LEU A 102 -12.48 -4.65 -5.54
CA LEU A 102 -13.39 -3.56 -5.94
C LEU A 102 -12.62 -2.30 -6.35
N ASN A 103 -11.60 -1.90 -5.57
CA ASN A 103 -10.75 -0.76 -5.88
C ASN A 103 -10.03 -0.97 -7.21
N THR A 104 -9.38 -2.12 -7.41
CA THR A 104 -8.68 -2.44 -8.65
C THR A 104 -9.63 -2.43 -9.83
N LEU A 105 -10.83 -3.00 -9.71
CA LEU A 105 -11.82 -3.00 -10.77
C LEU A 105 -12.29 -1.57 -11.11
N LEU A 106 -12.52 -0.73 -10.10
CA LEU A 106 -12.87 0.68 -10.31
C LEU A 106 -11.72 1.46 -10.97
N ILE A 107 -10.49 1.23 -10.55
CA ILE A 107 -9.31 1.89 -11.12
C ILE A 107 -9.12 1.46 -12.58
N LEU A 108 -9.23 0.15 -12.87
CA LEU A 108 -9.16 -0.38 -14.23
C LEU A 108 -10.25 0.20 -15.13
N LEU A 109 -11.49 0.25 -14.63
CA LEU A 109 -12.60 0.88 -15.34
C LEU A 109 -12.36 2.38 -15.55
N GLY A 110 -11.81 3.06 -14.54
CA GLY A 110 -11.39 4.46 -14.64
C GLY A 110 -10.37 4.65 -15.75
N ILE A 111 -9.26 3.91 -15.72
CA ILE A 111 -8.20 3.97 -16.74
C ILE A 111 -8.76 3.65 -18.14
N SER A 112 -9.65 2.65 -18.24
CA SER A 112 -10.29 2.26 -19.50
C SER A 112 -11.20 3.36 -20.06
N LEU A 113 -11.81 4.17 -19.20
CA LEU A 113 -12.67 5.27 -19.64
C LEU A 113 -11.83 6.48 -20.07
N TYR A 114 -10.76 6.78 -19.32
CA TYR A 114 -9.68 7.71 -19.67
C TYR A 114 -8.57 7.64 -18.59
N PHE A 115 -7.31 7.94 -18.89
CA PHE A 115 -6.24 7.85 -17.88
C PHE A 115 -6.49 8.71 -16.62
N LEU A 116 -7.12 9.87 -16.80
CA LEU A 116 -7.41 10.84 -15.73
C LEU A 116 -8.39 10.31 -14.65
N PRO A 117 -9.59 9.77 -14.96
CA PRO A 117 -10.49 9.19 -13.96
C PRO A 117 -9.87 8.00 -13.21
N GLY A 118 -9.03 7.19 -13.86
CA GLY A 118 -8.26 6.15 -13.19
C GLY A 118 -7.35 6.70 -12.10
N LEU A 119 -6.59 7.76 -12.42
CA LEU A 119 -5.71 8.44 -11.47
C LEU A 119 -6.51 9.08 -10.31
N ILE A 120 -7.65 9.71 -10.62
CA ILE A 120 -8.51 10.31 -9.60
C ILE A 120 -9.01 9.25 -8.61
N LEU A 121 -9.52 8.12 -9.12
CA LEU A 121 -10.00 7.02 -8.28
C LEU A 121 -8.88 6.42 -7.44
N MET A 122 -7.68 6.23 -8.01
CA MET A 122 -6.52 5.72 -7.28
C MET A 122 -6.18 6.59 -6.05
N VAL A 123 -6.14 7.91 -6.23
CA VAL A 123 -5.86 8.84 -5.13
C VAL A 123 -7.03 8.89 -4.14
N MET A 124 -8.27 8.89 -4.63
CA MET A 124 -9.43 9.00 -3.75
C MET A 124 -9.74 7.73 -2.96
N LEU A 125 -9.33 6.56 -3.45
CA LEU A 125 -9.50 5.26 -2.81
C LEU A 125 -8.28 4.84 -1.98
N ALA A 126 -7.18 5.61 -2.02
CA ALA A 126 -5.94 5.32 -1.29
C ALA A 126 -6.16 5.17 0.23
N PHE A 127 -7.17 5.83 0.81
CA PHE A 127 -7.48 5.71 2.24
C PHE A 127 -8.44 4.57 2.59
N GLY A 128 -9.03 3.90 1.61
CA GLY A 128 -10.01 2.84 1.84
C GLY A 128 -9.44 1.68 2.64
N GLU A 129 -8.19 1.29 2.34
CA GLU A 129 -7.49 0.19 3.02
C GLU A 129 -7.29 0.49 4.51
N TYR A 130 -6.89 1.73 4.83
CA TYR A 130 -6.69 2.20 6.20
C TYR A 130 -8.01 2.27 6.96
N LEU A 131 -9.08 2.75 6.31
CA LEU A 131 -10.42 2.81 6.92
C LEU A 131 -10.99 1.42 7.22
N LEU A 132 -10.77 0.45 6.34
CA LEU A 132 -11.21 -0.92 6.58
C LEU A 132 -10.42 -1.55 7.74
N VAL A 133 -9.09 -1.41 7.75
CA VAL A 133 -8.25 -2.05 8.77
C VAL A 133 -8.36 -1.38 10.13
N LEU A 134 -8.30 -0.06 10.18
CA LEU A 134 -8.24 0.69 11.45
C LEU A 134 -9.63 0.97 12.03
N ARG A 135 -10.64 1.18 11.19
CA ARG A 135 -12.02 1.47 11.63
C ARG A 135 -12.96 0.27 11.47
N GLY A 136 -12.49 -0.86 10.96
CA GLY A 136 -13.30 -2.07 10.79
C GLY A 136 -14.48 -1.92 9.82
N LEU A 137 -14.45 -0.90 8.94
CA LEU A 137 -15.57 -0.60 8.03
C LEU A 137 -15.73 -1.69 6.96
N ASN A 138 -16.97 -1.91 6.53
CA ASN A 138 -17.23 -2.77 5.38
C ASN A 138 -16.59 -2.18 4.10
N PRO A 139 -16.15 -3.01 3.13
CA PRO A 139 -15.44 -2.57 1.92
C PRO A 139 -16.10 -1.39 1.20
N LEU A 140 -17.41 -1.50 0.92
CA LEU A 140 -18.17 -0.44 0.25
C LEU A 140 -18.26 0.85 1.08
N HIS A 141 -18.37 0.74 2.41
CA HIS A 141 -18.38 1.90 3.30
C HIS A 141 -17.00 2.55 3.38
N ALA A 142 -15.93 1.75 3.45
CA ALA A 142 -14.55 2.24 3.45
C ALA A 142 -14.23 3.02 2.17
N MET A 143 -14.70 2.55 1.01
CA MET A 143 -14.54 3.29 -0.27
C MET A 143 -15.26 4.64 -0.26
N LYS A 144 -16.55 4.65 0.14
CA LYS A 144 -17.34 5.89 0.22
C LYS A 144 -16.71 6.90 1.16
N GLU A 145 -16.24 6.43 2.31
CA GLU A 145 -15.60 7.27 3.31
C GLU A 145 -14.22 7.77 2.84
N SER A 146 -13.46 6.93 2.13
CA SER A 146 -12.19 7.33 1.49
C SER A 146 -12.40 8.44 0.47
N LEU A 147 -13.43 8.32 -0.38
CA LEU A 147 -13.82 9.36 -1.33
C LEU A 147 -14.19 10.66 -0.62
N ARG A 148 -14.92 10.58 0.50
CA ARG A 148 -15.32 11.74 1.30
C ARG A 148 -14.11 12.46 1.91
N LEU A 149 -13.20 11.72 2.55
CA LEU A 149 -11.98 12.28 3.15
C LEU A 149 -11.04 12.88 2.10
N SER A 150 -10.93 12.22 0.94
CA SER A 150 -10.02 12.62 -0.12
C SER A 150 -10.51 13.82 -0.93
N ARG A 151 -11.84 14.05 -1.00
CA ARG A 151 -12.45 15.13 -1.80
C ARG A 151 -11.93 16.53 -1.45
N GLY A 152 -11.65 16.79 -0.17
CA GLY A 152 -11.13 18.08 0.31
C GLY A 152 -9.61 18.23 0.26
N HIS A 153 -8.88 17.12 0.09
CA HIS A 153 -7.42 17.07 0.21
C HIS A 153 -6.74 16.42 -1.01
N PHE A 154 -7.46 16.24 -2.12
CA PHE A 154 -7.00 15.53 -3.31
C PHE A 154 -5.60 15.96 -3.75
N TRP A 155 -5.38 17.26 -3.95
CA TRP A 155 -4.08 17.80 -4.37
C TRP A 155 -2.96 17.51 -3.38
N ARG A 156 -3.27 17.51 -2.08
CA ARG A 156 -2.30 17.23 -1.03
C ARG A 156 -1.92 15.74 -1.00
N ILE A 157 -2.90 14.86 -1.19
CA ILE A 157 -2.70 13.41 -1.30
C ILE A 157 -1.92 13.09 -2.56
N LEU A 158 -2.35 13.62 -3.71
CA LEU A 158 -1.69 13.45 -4.99
C LEU A 158 -0.23 13.92 -4.92
N LEU A 159 0.04 15.09 -4.36
CA LEU A 159 1.40 15.63 -4.24
C LEU A 159 2.25 14.80 -3.28
N CYS A 160 1.71 14.33 -2.16
CA CYS A 160 2.43 13.41 -1.26
C CYS A 160 2.77 12.09 -1.97
N ILE A 161 1.82 11.49 -2.68
CA ILE A 161 2.02 10.25 -3.44
C ILE A 161 3.09 10.48 -4.51
N LEU A 162 2.99 11.55 -5.31
CA LEU A 162 3.97 11.88 -6.34
C LEU A 162 5.36 12.09 -5.75
N CYS A 163 5.50 12.85 -4.65
CA CYS A 163 6.80 13.07 -4.00
C CYS A 163 7.48 11.77 -3.57
N VAL A 164 6.73 10.70 -3.26
CA VAL A 164 7.28 9.39 -2.89
C VAL A 164 7.46 8.48 -4.10
N MET A 165 6.49 8.45 -5.01
CA MET A 165 6.50 7.59 -6.20
C MET A 165 7.52 8.03 -7.24
N THR A 166 7.73 9.34 -7.45
CA THR A 166 8.70 9.86 -8.43
C THR A 166 10.14 9.37 -8.18
N PRO A 167 10.71 9.51 -6.97
CA PRO A 167 12.06 8.99 -6.72
C PRO A 167 12.12 7.47 -6.78
N LEU A 168 11.05 6.77 -6.38
CA LEU A 168 10.93 5.32 -6.49
C LEU A 168 10.98 4.83 -7.94
N TRP A 169 10.21 5.46 -8.83
CA TRP A 169 10.20 5.16 -10.26
C TRP A 169 11.54 5.50 -10.91
N LEU A 170 12.15 6.63 -10.53
CA LEU A 170 13.47 7.03 -11.04
C LEU A 170 14.55 6.02 -10.64
N LEU A 171 14.55 5.57 -9.38
CA LEU A 171 15.45 4.52 -8.88
C LEU A 171 15.26 3.22 -9.65
N LYS A 172 14.01 2.77 -9.85
CA LYS A 172 13.72 1.54 -10.60
C LYS A 172 14.14 1.65 -12.07
N GLY A 173 13.85 2.78 -12.72
CA GLY A 173 14.27 3.04 -14.10
C GLY A 173 15.80 3.06 -14.25
N ALA A 174 16.50 3.70 -13.31
CA ALA A 174 17.96 3.72 -13.30
C ALA A 174 18.55 2.32 -13.06
N SER A 175 18.00 1.53 -12.14
CA SER A 175 18.47 0.15 -11.93
C SER A 175 18.29 -0.74 -13.16
N LEU A 176 17.17 -0.60 -13.88
CA LEU A 176 16.91 -1.35 -15.11
C LEU A 176 17.80 -0.89 -16.27
N ALA A 177 18.11 0.41 -16.35
CA ALA A 177 19.00 0.96 -17.36
C ALA A 177 20.46 0.54 -17.17
N VAL A 178 20.92 0.40 -15.91
CA VAL A 178 22.28 -0.04 -15.57
C VAL A 178 22.43 -1.56 -15.67
N TYR A 179 21.36 -2.33 -15.46
CA TYR A 179 21.37 -3.80 -15.51
C TYR A 179 20.32 -4.35 -16.51
N PRO A 180 20.55 -4.24 -17.84
CA PRO A 180 19.69 -4.86 -18.84
C PRO A 180 19.77 -6.41 -18.78
N GLU A 181 18.66 -7.08 -19.07
CA GLU A 181 18.51 -8.55 -19.17
C GLU A 181 19.61 -9.23 -20.03
N PRO A 182 20.06 -10.47 -19.72
CA PRO A 182 19.42 -11.48 -18.87
C PRO A 182 20.09 -11.56 -17.49
N GLN A 183 19.36 -11.18 -16.45
CA GLN A 183 19.89 -11.16 -15.09
C GLN A 183 19.93 -12.57 -14.48
N ASN A 184 20.93 -12.82 -13.63
CA ASN A 184 20.83 -13.90 -12.66
C ASN A 184 19.55 -13.66 -11.82
N PRO A 185 18.68 -14.67 -11.62
CA PRO A 185 17.41 -14.52 -10.91
C PRO A 185 17.58 -13.95 -9.49
N VAL A 186 18.75 -14.12 -8.89
CA VAL A 186 19.11 -13.57 -7.58
C VAL A 186 19.20 -12.03 -7.59
N ILE A 187 19.74 -11.42 -8.66
CA ILE A 187 19.88 -9.96 -8.76
C ILE A 187 18.51 -9.30 -8.96
N ALA A 188 17.67 -9.90 -9.80
CA ALA A 188 16.29 -9.46 -10.00
C ALA A 188 15.52 -9.47 -8.68
N VAL A 189 15.58 -10.57 -7.92
CA VAL A 189 14.94 -10.70 -6.61
C VAL A 189 15.45 -9.64 -5.61
N LEU A 190 16.76 -9.32 -5.62
CA LEU A 190 17.31 -8.28 -4.75
C LEU A 190 16.79 -6.88 -5.12
N ILE A 191 16.74 -6.55 -6.40
CA ILE A 191 16.22 -5.27 -6.90
C ILE A 191 14.72 -5.14 -6.57
N ASP A 192 13.93 -6.19 -6.83
CA ASP A 192 12.50 -6.19 -6.52
C ASP A 192 12.24 -6.15 -5.01
N SER A 193 13.03 -6.88 -4.21
CA SER A 193 12.94 -6.81 -2.74
C SER A 193 13.26 -5.41 -2.24
N ALA A 194 14.29 -4.76 -2.78
CA ALA A 194 14.63 -3.39 -2.44
C ALA A 194 13.49 -2.44 -2.84
N HIS A 195 12.92 -2.61 -4.03
CA HIS A 195 11.80 -1.79 -4.49
C HIS A 195 10.55 -1.97 -3.62
N SER A 196 10.13 -3.20 -3.32
CA SER A 196 9.03 -3.51 -2.41
C SER A 196 9.29 -2.94 -1.01
N PHE A 197 10.55 -2.99 -0.56
CA PHE A 197 10.94 -2.39 0.71
C PHE A 197 10.84 -0.85 0.70
N LEU A 198 11.27 -0.19 -0.37
CA LEU A 198 11.07 1.25 -0.51
C LEU A 198 9.58 1.58 -0.71
N GLN A 199 8.79 0.69 -1.32
CA GLN A 199 7.35 0.86 -1.48
C GLN A 199 6.61 0.88 -0.13
N LEU A 200 7.08 0.12 0.88
CA LEU A 200 6.58 0.21 2.26
C LEU A 200 6.60 1.64 2.81
N PHE A 201 7.61 2.43 2.45
CA PHE A 201 7.70 3.82 2.86
C PHE A 201 6.48 4.63 2.40
N THR A 202 5.96 4.33 1.21
CA THR A 202 4.72 4.94 0.69
C THR A 202 3.54 4.66 1.60
N SER A 203 3.40 3.43 2.09
CA SER A 203 2.34 3.07 3.04
C SER A 203 2.48 3.81 4.37
N VAL A 204 3.70 4.05 4.86
CA VAL A 204 3.94 4.87 6.07
C VAL A 204 3.54 6.33 5.84
N VAL A 205 3.92 6.90 4.70
CA VAL A 205 3.56 8.29 4.34
C VAL A 205 2.05 8.44 4.21
N LEU A 206 1.39 7.49 3.53
CA LEU A 206 -0.06 7.46 3.40
C LEU A 206 -0.76 7.26 4.74
N PHE A 207 -0.24 6.39 5.62
CA PHE A 207 -0.75 6.20 6.97
C PHE A 207 -0.68 7.50 7.78
N ARG A 208 0.46 8.20 7.77
CA ARG A 208 0.59 9.49 8.48
C ARG A 208 -0.31 10.56 7.89
N LEU A 209 -0.40 10.62 6.56
CA LEU A 209 -1.30 11.54 5.88
C LEU A 209 -2.76 11.25 6.24
N PHE A 210 -3.14 9.96 6.30
CA PHE A 210 -4.44 9.50 6.73
C PHE A 210 -4.72 9.93 8.16
N MET A 211 -3.82 9.67 9.11
CA MET A 211 -3.97 10.10 10.51
C MET A 211 -4.20 11.61 10.58
N LEU A 212 -3.37 12.41 9.91
CA LEU A 212 -3.49 13.86 9.88
C LEU A 212 -4.81 14.37 9.28
N ILE A 213 -5.29 13.73 8.19
CA ILE A 213 -6.56 14.10 7.56
C ILE A 213 -7.75 13.61 8.40
N SER A 214 -7.63 12.48 9.07
CA SER A 214 -8.68 11.87 9.87
C SER A 214 -8.85 12.51 11.25
N GLU A 215 -7.78 13.11 11.79
CA GLU A 215 -7.78 13.86 13.05
C GLU A 215 -8.26 15.30 12.90
N LEU A 216 -8.23 15.86 11.68
CA LEU A 216 -8.84 17.15 11.39
C LEU A 216 -10.35 17.03 11.66
N PRO A 217 -10.90 17.66 12.71
CA PRO A 217 -12.32 17.57 13.02
C PRO A 217 -13.07 18.08 11.80
N ASP A 218 -14.14 17.37 11.44
CA ASP A 218 -15.02 17.73 10.35
C ASP A 218 -15.56 19.14 10.59
N LYS A 219 -14.88 20.16 10.04
CA LYS A 219 -15.16 21.58 10.25
C LYS A 219 -16.52 22.00 9.64
N ARG A 220 -17.33 21.03 9.19
CA ARG A 220 -18.67 21.19 8.63
C ARG A 220 -19.79 20.65 9.53
N SER A 221 -19.51 20.03 10.68
CA SER A 221 -20.54 19.63 11.66
C SER A 221 -20.75 20.68 12.76
N GLY A 222 -20.68 21.96 12.37
CA GLY A 222 -20.82 23.12 13.25
C GLY A 222 -21.75 24.20 12.68
N ALA A 223 -22.73 23.81 11.87
CA ALA A 223 -23.89 24.64 11.57
C ALA A 223 -25.10 23.91 12.16
N VAL A 224 -25.38 24.25 13.43
CA VAL A 224 -26.65 24.03 14.10
C VAL A 224 -27.75 24.78 13.34
#